data_AF-A0A838WV60-F1
#
_entry.id   AF-A0A838WV60-F1
#
_cell.length_a   1.000
_cell.length_b   1.000
_cell.length_c   1.000
_cell.angle_alpha   90.00
_cell.angle_beta   90.00
_cell.angle_gamma   90.00
#
_symmetry.space_group_name_H-M   'P 1'
#
loop_
_entity.id
_entity.type
_entity.pdbx_description
1 polymer ?
#
loop_
_entity_poly.entity_id
_entity_poly.type
_entity_poly.pdbx_seq_one_letter_code
_entity_poly.pdbx_strand_id
1 'polypeptide(L)' 'YESYRVLGAVAGMVIPLDVSRYAYRKGLFVIGQSGDNLVILNDDKFRPRGW' A
#
# COMPACT_ATOMS: atom_id res chain seq x y z
N TYR A 1 19.43 18.04 10.58
CA TYR A 1 19.35 16.99 9.54
C TYR A 1 18.09 16.21 9.86
N GLU A 2 17.04 16.33 9.05
CA GLU A 2 15.72 15.78 9.35
C GLU A 2 15.67 14.27 9.12
N SER A 3 15.03 13.55 10.03
CA SER A 3 14.79 12.11 9.89
C SER A 3 13.63 11.91 8.92
N TYR A 4 13.95 11.58 7.66
CA TYR A 4 12.94 11.17 6.69
C TYR A 4 12.43 9.77 7.04
N ARG A 5 11.11 9.60 7.04
CA ARG A 5 10.48 8.29 7.20
C ARG A 5 10.20 7.72 5.81
N VAL A 6 10.88 6.65 5.43
CA VAL A 6 10.66 6.00 4.14
C VAL A 6 9.49 5.03 4.26
N LEU A 7 8.56 5.10 3.33
CA LEU A 7 7.38 4.25 3.26
C LEU A 7 7.35 3.53 1.93
N GLY A 8 6.93 2.26 1.93
CA GLY A 8 6.84 1.43 0.73
C GLY A 8 5.40 1.24 0.28
N ALA A 9 5.23 1.02 -1.02
CA ALA A 9 3.93 0.74 -1.65
C ALA A 9 4.06 -0.33 -2.73
N VAL A 10 2.94 -1.00 -3.02
CA VAL A 10 2.74 -1.93 -4.14
C VAL A 10 1.59 -1.38 -4.98
N ALA A 11 1.83 -1.21 -6.28
CA ALA A 11 0.85 -0.70 -7.24
C ALA A 11 0.64 -1.68 -8.40
N GLY A 12 -0.57 -1.76 -8.93
CA GLY A 12 -0.87 -2.58 -10.09
C GLY A 12 -2.31 -2.43 -10.58
N MET A 13 -2.53 -2.65 -11.88
CA MET A 13 -3.88 -2.66 -12.48
C MET A 13 -4.72 -3.82 -11.95
N VAL A 14 -4.11 -5.01 -11.81
CA VAL A 14 -4.73 -6.18 -11.16
C VAL A 14 -3.76 -6.70 -10.11
N ILE A 15 -4.11 -6.53 -8.83
CA ILE A 15 -3.36 -7.09 -7.71
C ILE A 15 -4.16 -8.28 -7.17
N PRO A 16 -3.64 -9.52 -7.24
CA PRO A 16 -4.30 -10.66 -6.62
C PRO A 16 -4.54 -10.41 -5.13
N LEU A 17 -5.68 -10.86 -4.61
CA LEU A 17 -6.08 -10.62 -3.22
C LEU A 17 -5.04 -11.10 -2.19
N ASP A 18 -4.33 -12.18 -2.49
CA ASP A 18 -3.29 -12.70 -1.61
C ASP A 18 -2.06 -11.79 -1.56
N VAL A 19 -1.72 -11.15 -2.68
CA VAL A 19 -0.61 -10.19 -2.78
C VAL A 19 -0.97 -8.91 -2.04
N SER A 20 -2.20 -8.39 -2.21
CA SER A 20 -2.64 -7.18 -1.49
C SER A 20 -2.70 -7.41 0.02
N ARG A 21 -3.22 -8.57 0.47
CA ARG A 21 -3.22 -8.95 1.89
C ARG A 21 -1.80 -9.11 2.43
N TYR A 22 -0.89 -9.69 1.66
CA TYR A 22 0.50 -9.82 2.07
C TYR A 22 1.17 -8.44 2.21
N ALA A 23 1.01 -7.56 1.23
CA ALA A 23 1.52 -6.19 1.26
C ALA A 23 0.97 -5.41 2.46
N TYR A 24 -0.35 -5.48 2.70
CA TYR A 24 -0.99 -4.88 3.87
C TYR A 24 -0.34 -5.36 5.17
N ARG A 25 -0.17 -6.68 5.34
CA ARG A 25 0.47 -7.25 6.54
C ARG A 25 1.95 -6.87 6.69
N LYS A 26 2.64 -6.57 5.58
CA LYS A 26 4.03 -6.09 5.60
C LYS A 26 4.14 -4.59 5.89
N GLY A 27 3.02 -3.88 6.03
CA GLY A 27 3.00 -2.44 6.25
C GLY A 27 3.27 -1.66 4.97
N LEU A 28 2.98 -2.24 3.81
CA LEU A 28 3.06 -1.59 2.51
C LEU A 28 1.69 -1.03 2.11
N PHE A 29 1.69 0.18 1.55
CA PHE A 29 0.48 0.71 0.91
C PHE A 29 0.15 -0.11 -0.33
N VAL A 30 -1.12 -0.33 -0.60
CA VAL A 30 -1.63 -1.03 -1.77
C VAL A 30 -2.38 -0.02 -2.61
N ILE A 31 -1.89 0.23 -3.82
CA ILE A 31 -2.49 1.15 -4.78
C ILE A 31 -3.09 0.33 -5.90
N GLY A 32 -4.41 0.37 -6.01
CA GLY A 32 -5.16 -0.31 -7.08
C GLY A 32 -5.80 0.68 -8.02
N GLN A 33 -6.36 0.15 -9.11
CA GLN A 33 -7.19 0.92 -10.02
C GLN A 33 -8.67 0.79 -9.63
N SER A 34 -9.39 1.91 -9.63
CA SER A 34 -10.84 1.98 -9.50
C SER A 34 -11.40 2.81 -10.65
N GLY A 35 -11.84 2.13 -11.72
CA GLY A 35 -12.20 2.79 -12.97
C GLY A 35 -10.96 3.42 -13.62
N ASP A 36 -11.00 4.72 -13.88
CA ASP A 36 -9.87 5.46 -14.47
C ASP A 36 -8.91 6.05 -13.42
N ASN A 37 -9.21 5.87 -12.13
CA ASN A 37 -8.44 6.48 -11.04
C ASN A 37 -7.60 5.45 -10.27
N LEU A 38 -6.47 5.91 -9.72
CA LEU A 38 -5.70 5.16 -8.74
C LEU A 38 -6.22 5.44 -7.33
N VAL A 39 -6.41 4.39 -6.54
CA VAL A 39 -6.93 4.46 -5.17
C VAL A 39 -6.04 3.67 -4.22
N ILE A 40 -5.92 4.15 -2.98
CA ILE A 40 -5.29 3.40 -1.91
C ILE A 40 -6.34 2.44 -1.34
N LEU A 41 -6.02 1.14 -1.32
CA LEU A 41 -6.92 0.08 -0.88
C LEU A 41 -6.76 -0.26 0.62
N ASN A 42 -5.81 0.35 1.31
CA ASN A 42 -5.65 0.18 2.76
C ASN A 42 -6.80 0.84 3.52
N ASP A 43 -7.21 0.22 4.63
CA ASP A 43 -8.21 0.78 5.54
C ASP A 43 -7.58 1.65 6.64
N ASP A 44 -8.41 2.28 7.46
CA ASP A 44 -7.99 3.15 8.57
C ASP A 44 -7.23 2.41 9.68
N LYS A 45 -7.28 1.07 9.69
CA LYS A 45 -6.56 0.23 10.66
C LYS A 45 -5.15 -0.10 10.22
N PHE A 46 -4.79 0.22 8.97
CA PHE A 46 -3.50 -0.04 8.39
C PHE A 46 -2.38 0.67 9.16
N ARG A 47 -1.28 -0.05 9.40
CA ARG A 47 -0.09 0.47 10.06
C ARG A 47 1.10 0.44 9.10
N PRO A 48 1.54 1.60 8.57
CA PRO A 48 2.65 1.64 7.63
C PRO A 48 3.97 1.33 8.33
N ARG A 49 4.77 0.47 7.70
CA ARG A 49 6.13 0.16 8.16
C ARG A 49 7.09 1.22 7.60
N GLY A 50 7.73 1.94 8.52
CA GLY A 50 8.80 2.87 8.19
C GLY A 50 10.13 2.13 8.02
N TRP A 51 10.93 2.58 7.05
CA TRP A 51 12.32 2.21 6.85
C TRP A 51 13.23 3.44 6.89
#